data_AF-A0A2E0LCD0-F1
#
_entry.id   AF-A0A2E0LCD0-F1
#
_cell.length_a   1.000
_cell.length_b   1.000
_cell.length_c   1.000
_cell.angle_alpha   90.00
_cell.angle_beta   90.00
_cell.angle_gamma   90.00
#
_symmetry.space_group_name_H-M   'P 1'
#
loop_
_entity.id
_entity.type
_entity.pdbx_description
1 polymer ?
#
loop_
_entity_poly.entity_id
_entity_poly.type
_entity_poly.pdbx_seq_one_letter_code
_entity_poly.pdbx_strand_id
1 'polypeptide(L)' 'MNILIIIPVFNEEKNIEKCVESFQNQTHKVSKIILVNDSSSD' A
#
# COMPACT_ATOMS: atom_id res chain seq x y z
N MET A 1 7.60 9.63 -15.05
CA MET A 1 6.23 9.94 -14.60
C MET A 1 6.16 9.61 -13.13
N ASN A 2 5.70 10.53 -12.29
CA ASN A 2 5.65 10.28 -10.85
C ASN A 2 4.30 9.67 -10.51
N ILE A 3 4.31 8.51 -9.87
CA ILE A 3 3.09 7.80 -9.47
C ILE A 3 3.01 7.82 -7.95
N LEU A 4 1.93 8.40 -7.44
CA LEU A 4 1.57 8.40 -6.03
C LEU A 4 0.39 7.46 -5.83
N ILE A 5 0.53 6.51 -4.90
CA ILE A 5 -0.52 5.56 -4.53
C ILE A 5 -0.95 5.86 -3.09
N ILE A 6 -2.27 5.98 -2.88
CA ILE A 6 -2.88 6.18 -1.58
C ILE A 6 -3.83 5.01 -1.33
N ILE A 7 -3.63 4.30 -0.21
CA ILE A 7 -4.38 3.09 0.12
C ILE A 7 -4.98 3.29 1.51
N PRO A 8 -6.31 3.41 1.63
CA PRO A 8 -6.97 3.30 2.92
C PRO A 8 -6.90 1.84 3.38
N VAL A 9 -6.63 1.64 4.66
CA VAL A 9 -6.42 0.32 5.27
C VAL A 9 -7.33 0.20 6.48
N PHE A 10 -8.19 -0.82 6.49
CA PHE A 10 -9.03 -1.17 7.63
C PHE A 10 -9.06 -2.68 7.80
N ASN A 11 -8.47 -3.17 8.88
CA ASN A 11 -8.41 -4.58 9.21
C ASN A 11 -7.81 -5.50 8.11
N GLU A 12 -6.62 -5.14 7.62
CA GLU A 12 -5.93 -5.83 6.51
C GLU A 12 -4.57 -6.43 6.91
N GLU A 13 -4.35 -6.76 8.19
CA GLU A 13 -3.08 -7.31 8.70
C GLU A 13 -2.55 -8.47 7.81
N LYS A 14 -3.45 -9.33 7.35
CA LYS A 14 -3.14 -10.54 6.57
C LYS A 14 -2.73 -10.28 5.11
N ASN A 15 -3.08 -9.12 4.55
CA ASN A 15 -2.97 -8.84 3.12
C ASN A 15 -2.08 -7.64 2.80
N ILE A 16 -1.93 -6.71 3.74
CA ILE A 16 -1.25 -5.43 3.49
C ILE A 16 0.22 -5.60 3.08
N GLU A 17 0.91 -6.61 3.63
CA GLU A 17 2.28 -6.94 3.26
C GLU A 17 2.39 -7.32 1.78
N LYS A 18 1.61 -8.31 1.33
CA LYS A 18 1.57 -8.75 -0.07
C LYS A 18 1.20 -7.61 -1.02
N CYS A 19 0.27 -6.74 -0.60
CA CYS A 19 -0.12 -5.56 -1.35
C CYS A 19 1.08 -4.62 -1.57
N VAL A 20 1.79 -4.26 -0.50
CA VAL A 20 2.97 -3.37 -0.58
C VAL A 20 4.10 -4.00 -1.37
N GLU A 21 4.40 -5.28 -1.16
CA GLU A 21 5.41 -6.03 -1.92
C GLU A 21 5.10 -6.05 -3.42
N SER A 22 3.82 -6.21 -3.79
CA SER A 22 3.41 -6.19 -5.20
C SER A 22 3.74 -4.86 -5.90
N PHE A 23 3.66 -3.74 -5.19
CA PHE A 23 4.00 -2.41 -5.69
C PHE A 23 5.51 -2.18 -5.75
N GLN A 24 6.27 -2.68 -4.77
CA GLN A 24 7.73 -2.60 -4.79
C GLN A 24 8.35 -3.38 -5.96
N ASN A 25 7.71 -4.50 -6.33
CA ASN A 25 8.16 -5.41 -7.39
C ASN A 25 7.67 -5.03 -8.80
N GLN A 26 6.97 -3.91 -8.98
CA GLN A 26 6.55 -3.46 -10.31
C GLN A 26 7.74 -3.10 -11.21
N THR A 27 7.59 -3.36 -12.51
CA THR A 27 8.53 -2.97 -13.57
C THR A 27 8.62 -1.44 -13.69
N HIS A 28 7.48 -0.76 -13.51
CA HIS A 28 7.45 0.70 -13.40
C HIS A 28 7.45 1.10 -11.92
N LYS A 29 8.47 1.87 -11.51
CA LYS A 29 8.63 2.22 -10.10
C LYS A 29 7.62 3.25 -9.63
N VAL A 30 7.00 2.96 -8.50
CA VAL A 30 6.13 3.87 -7.77
C VAL A 30 6.99 4.89 -7.05
N SER A 31 6.61 6.16 -7.09
CA SER A 31 7.38 7.23 -6.44
C SER A 31 7.10 7.30 -4.94
N LYS A 32 5.84 7.05 -4.54
CA LYS A 32 5.43 7.09 -3.15
C LYS A 32 4.16 6.27 -2.93
N ILE A 33 4.10 5.57 -1.80
CA ILE A 33 2.93 4.86 -1.32
C ILE A 33 2.56 5.46 0.05
N ILE A 34 1.29 5.80 0.24
CA ILE A 34 0.76 6.33 1.49
C ILE A 34 -0.34 5.38 1.95
N LEU A 35 -0.15 4.77 3.12
CA LEU A 35 -1.16 3.96 3.78
C LEU A 35 -1.92 4.84 4.78
N VAL A 36 -3.25 4.84 4.69
CA VAL A 36 -4.12 5.59 5.60
C VAL A 36 -4.88 4.58 6.45
N ASN A 37 -4.44 4.37 7.68
CA ASN A 37 -5.14 3.49 8.61
C ASN A 37 -6.45 4.13 9.07
N ASP A 38 -7.58 3.49 8.77
CA ASP A 38 -8.93 3.94 9.13
C ASP A 38 -9.39 3.37 10.49
N SER A 39 -8.55 3.52 11.52
CA SER A 39 -8.81 3.00 12.87
C SER A 39 -8.93 1.47 12.94
N SER A 40 -8.05 0.74 12.23
CA SER A 40 -7.96 -0.72 12.33
C SER A 40 -7.75 -1.17 13.79
N SER A 41 -8.28 -2.34 14.10
CA SER A 41 -8.24 -2.97 15.43
C SER A 41 -7.57 -4.34 15.43
N ASP A 42 -7.17 -4.82 14.25
CA ASP A 42 -6.40 -6.05 14.05
C ASP A 42 -4.88 -5.78 14.01
#